data_AF-A0AB35K2R4-F1
#
_entry.id   AF-A0AB35K2R4-F1
#
_cell.length_a   1.000
_cell.length_b   1.000
_cell.length_c   1.000
_cell.angle_alpha   90.00
_cell.angle_beta   90.00
_cell.angle_gamma   90.00
#
_symmetry.space_group_name_H-M   'P 1'
#
loop_
_entity.id
_entity.type
_entity.pdbx_description
1 polymer ?
#
loop_
_entity_poly.entity_id
_entity_poly.type
_entity_poly.pdbx_seq_one_letter_code
_entity_poly.pdbx_strand_id
1 'polypeptide(L)'
;MKTKRIGSYHWMQATNGQLSFKEKIKLIQKIMLPSVMASIKINYFRFKTSDDFDIDQIVIPDTQMVKVALDELEAKANISIYNHSWRTYFWGAALGNIQKQQFDHESLLIASLFHDIGLTEQHIYSKGCNCFTYESAKQFELKAKEHNFDEMKKEVIKDAICLHMNGYIDHSDPAEIKLLQQGASCDVISDGLYKLPVSFRQKILEKYPRKQFNKEFIELINLESKNVPNSRTSLLSSLGLPLMIKSNLFKE
;
A
#
# COMPACT_ATOMS: atom_id res chain seq x y z
N MET A 1 15.40 24.28 8.77
CA MET A 1 14.87 22.91 8.94
C MET A 1 14.35 22.44 7.60
N LYS A 2 14.89 21.35 7.02
CA LYS A 2 14.27 20.72 5.84
C LYS A 2 12.82 20.38 6.20
N THR A 3 11.85 20.90 5.45
CA THR A 3 10.43 20.60 5.67
C THR A 3 10.22 19.09 5.54
N LYS A 4 9.80 18.43 6.62
CA LYS A 4 9.50 16.99 6.60
C LYS A 4 8.35 16.75 5.63
N ARG A 5 8.54 15.85 4.67
CA ARG A 5 7.51 15.51 3.67
C ARG A 5 6.31 14.88 4.36
N ILE A 6 5.11 15.41 4.14
CA ILE A 6 3.86 14.86 4.67
C ILE A 6 3.76 13.38 4.28
N GLY A 7 3.60 12.53 5.28
CA GLY A 7 3.44 11.10 5.11
C GLY A 7 4.72 10.26 5.13
N SER A 8 5.91 10.86 5.06
CA SER A 8 7.19 10.14 5.26
C SER A 8 7.29 9.58 6.68
N TYR A 9 8.11 8.55 6.89
CA TYR A 9 8.37 7.96 8.19
C TYR A 9 8.84 9.00 9.21
N HIS A 10 9.75 9.89 8.82
CA HIS A 10 10.22 10.96 9.71
C HIS A 10 9.15 12.01 10.01
N TRP A 11 8.20 12.25 9.10
CA TRP A 11 7.00 13.04 9.41
C TRP A 11 6.09 12.31 10.39
N MET A 12 5.87 11.01 10.18
CA MET A 12 5.07 10.16 11.08
C MET A 12 5.61 10.17 12.50
N GLN A 13 6.93 10.03 12.68
CA GLN A 13 7.59 10.12 13.99
C GLN A 13 7.36 11.48 14.68
N ALA A 14 7.26 12.55 13.91
CA ALA A 14 7.12 13.90 14.44
C ALA A 14 5.68 14.25 14.82
N THR A 15 4.70 13.64 14.15
CA THR A 15 3.29 14.02 14.24
C THR A 15 2.39 12.89 14.72
N ASN A 16 2.93 11.70 14.97
CA ASN A 16 2.19 10.44 15.14
C ASN A 16 1.25 10.15 13.94
N GLY A 17 1.56 10.71 12.78
CA GLY A 17 0.74 10.65 11.57
C GLY A 17 -0.52 11.50 11.60
N GLN A 18 -0.59 12.49 12.48
CA GLN A 18 -1.71 13.43 12.56
C GLN A 18 -1.46 14.66 11.69
N LEU A 19 -2.39 14.91 10.76
CA LEU A 19 -2.37 16.06 9.87
C LEU A 19 -2.84 17.32 10.59
N SER A 20 -2.06 18.39 10.49
CA SER A 20 -2.55 19.74 10.75
C SER A 20 -3.54 20.18 9.67
N PHE A 21 -4.33 21.21 9.97
CA PHE A 21 -5.28 21.80 9.00
C PHE A 21 -4.61 22.21 7.68
N LYS A 22 -3.42 22.84 7.76
CA LYS A 22 -2.65 23.25 6.58
C LYS A 22 -2.20 22.06 5.73
N GLU A 23 -1.83 20.94 6.37
CA GLU A 23 -1.40 19.73 5.67
C GLU A 23 -2.57 19.01 5.01
N LYS A 24 -3.75 18.99 5.65
CA LYS A 24 -4.99 18.47 5.03
C LYS A 24 -5.29 19.20 3.72
N ILE A 25 -5.26 20.54 3.72
CA ILE A 25 -5.49 21.35 2.50
C ILE A 25 -4.45 20.99 1.41
N LYS A 26 -3.17 20.92 1.76
CA LYS A 26 -2.10 20.57 0.81
C LYS A 26 -2.29 19.19 0.20
N LEU A 27 -2.66 18.19 0.99
CA LEU A 27 -2.93 16.84 0.48
C LEU A 27 -4.15 16.80 -0.43
N ILE A 28 -5.26 17.46 -0.06
CA ILE A 28 -6.45 17.54 -0.91
C ILE A 28 -6.11 18.13 -2.28
N GLN A 29 -5.34 19.22 -2.32
CA GLN A 29 -4.88 19.82 -3.59
C GLN A 29 -4.09 18.82 -4.44
N LYS A 30 -3.16 18.07 -3.83
CA LYS A 30 -2.34 17.08 -4.52
C LYS A 30 -3.13 15.87 -5.02
N ILE A 31 -4.13 15.43 -4.27
CA ILE A 31 -4.99 14.29 -4.63
C ILE A 31 -5.96 14.68 -5.77
N MET A 32 -6.50 15.91 -5.74
CA MET A 32 -7.52 16.35 -6.70
C MET A 32 -6.96 16.92 -8.01
N LEU A 33 -5.70 17.38 -8.06
CA LEU A 33 -5.10 17.92 -9.29
C LEU A 33 -5.01 16.88 -10.44
N PRO A 34 -4.53 15.64 -10.20
CA PRO A 34 -4.39 14.64 -11.25
C PRO A 34 -5.72 14.16 -11.85
N SER A 35 -6.81 14.15 -11.08
CA SER A 35 -8.14 13.70 -11.53
C SER A 35 -8.79 14.66 -12.55
N VAL A 36 -8.38 15.93 -12.59
CA VAL A 36 -8.78 16.87 -13.66
C VAL A 36 -8.09 16.53 -14.99
N MET A 37 -6.83 16.07 -14.94
CA MET A 37 -6.04 15.75 -16.14
C MET A 37 -6.23 14.32 -16.65
N ALA A 38 -6.57 13.37 -15.77
CA ALA A 38 -6.76 11.96 -16.11
C ALA A 38 -8.00 11.68 -16.97
N SER A 39 -9.06 12.47 -16.82
CA SER A 39 -10.32 12.37 -17.59
C SER A 39 -10.12 12.52 -19.11
N ILE A 40 -8.96 13.03 -19.56
CA ILE A 40 -8.62 13.20 -20.98
C ILE A 40 -7.92 11.95 -21.55
N LYS A 41 -7.25 11.13 -20.72
CA LYS A 41 -6.39 10.01 -21.18
C LYS A 41 -7.08 8.65 -21.23
N ILE A 42 -8.23 8.47 -20.58
CA ILE A 42 -8.90 7.17 -20.43
C ILE A 42 -9.35 6.56 -21.78
N ASN A 43 -9.62 7.38 -22.79
CA ASN A 43 -9.97 6.88 -24.13
C ASN A 43 -8.76 6.48 -25.01
N TYR A 44 -7.54 6.94 -24.70
CA TYR A 44 -6.38 6.72 -25.57
C TYR A 44 -5.65 5.39 -25.29
N PHE A 45 -5.63 4.92 -24.05
CA PHE A 45 -4.86 3.73 -23.64
C PHE A 45 -5.70 2.44 -23.52
N ARG A 46 -6.87 2.40 -24.16
CA ARG A 46 -7.83 1.29 -24.01
C ARG A 46 -7.40 -0.04 -24.67
N PHE A 47 -6.29 -0.11 -25.40
CA PHE A 47 -5.94 -1.31 -26.20
C PHE A 47 -4.43 -1.53 -26.37
N LYS A 48 -3.72 -1.86 -25.28
CA LYS A 48 -2.43 -2.56 -25.39
C LYS A 48 -2.04 -3.24 -24.08
N THR A 49 -2.86 -4.17 -23.61
CA THR A 49 -2.35 -5.19 -22.69
C THR A 49 -1.58 -6.19 -23.52
N SER A 50 -0.30 -6.40 -23.22
CA SER A 50 0.43 -7.55 -23.77
C SER A 50 -0.13 -8.80 -23.12
N ASP A 51 -0.61 -9.74 -23.92
CA ASP A 51 -1.20 -11.00 -23.43
C ASP A 51 -0.17 -11.97 -22.83
N ASP A 52 1.13 -11.64 -22.89
CA ASP A 52 2.24 -12.54 -22.52
C ASP A 52 2.78 -12.34 -21.09
N PHE A 53 2.15 -11.52 -20.24
CA PHE A 53 2.61 -11.36 -18.85
C PHE A 53 2.03 -12.45 -17.93
N ASP A 54 2.90 -13.24 -17.31
CA ASP A 54 2.55 -14.36 -16.44
C ASP A 54 3.19 -14.25 -15.05
N ILE A 55 2.63 -14.98 -14.07
CA ILE A 55 3.06 -15.04 -12.68
C ILE A 55 4.52 -15.46 -12.51
N ASP A 56 5.02 -16.32 -13.40
CA ASP A 56 6.39 -16.82 -13.34
C ASP A 56 7.44 -15.74 -13.66
N GLN A 57 7.00 -14.59 -14.21
CA GLN A 57 7.85 -13.41 -14.42
C GLN A 57 7.98 -12.53 -13.16
N ILE A 58 7.25 -12.85 -12.09
CA ILE A 58 7.37 -12.18 -10.80
C ILE A 58 8.36 -12.94 -9.94
N VAL A 59 9.50 -12.32 -9.65
CA VAL A 59 10.48 -12.84 -8.70
C VAL A 59 9.85 -12.87 -7.31
N ILE A 60 9.98 -13.97 -6.57
CA ILE A 60 9.65 -14.04 -5.14
C ILE A 60 10.98 -14.24 -4.40
N PRO A 61 11.54 -13.20 -3.76
CA PRO A 61 12.81 -13.33 -3.06
C PRO A 61 12.71 -14.29 -1.88
N ASP A 62 13.64 -15.24 -1.80
CA ASP A 62 13.81 -16.15 -0.66
C ASP A 62 14.94 -15.64 0.24
N THR A 63 14.64 -14.61 1.04
CA THR A 63 15.61 -14.00 1.97
C THR A 63 15.15 -14.16 3.42
N GLN A 64 16.10 -14.04 4.36
CA GLN A 64 15.79 -14.14 5.78
C GLN A 64 14.73 -13.12 6.22
N MET A 65 14.80 -11.89 5.70
CA MET A 65 13.86 -10.84 6.09
C MET A 65 12.46 -11.08 5.50
N VAL A 66 12.34 -11.72 4.32
CA VAL A 66 11.05 -12.13 3.78
C VAL A 66 10.41 -13.21 4.66
N LYS A 67 11.18 -14.18 5.15
CA LYS A 67 10.67 -15.21 6.09
C LYS A 67 10.14 -14.57 7.37
N VAL A 68 10.91 -13.66 7.96
CA VAL A 68 10.49 -12.88 9.14
C VAL A 68 9.21 -12.09 8.86
N ALA A 69 9.11 -11.43 7.70
CA ALA A 69 7.91 -10.70 7.31
C ALA A 69 6.68 -11.61 7.19
N LEU A 70 6.85 -12.83 6.67
CA LEU A 70 5.78 -13.82 6.57
C LEU A 70 5.34 -14.32 7.93
N ASP A 71 6.28 -14.68 8.81
CA ASP A 71 5.98 -15.13 10.17
C ASP A 71 5.21 -14.05 10.95
N GLU A 72 5.62 -12.79 10.80
CA GLU A 72 4.96 -11.64 11.42
C GLU A 72 3.54 -11.42 10.89
N LEU A 73 3.34 -11.58 9.58
CA LEU A 73 2.04 -11.45 8.94
C LEU A 73 1.12 -12.62 9.30
N GLU A 74 1.59 -13.86 9.25
CA GLU A 74 0.82 -15.06 9.59
C GLU A 74 0.39 -15.07 11.06
N ALA A 75 1.24 -14.59 11.96
CA ALA A 75 0.92 -14.53 13.39
C ALA A 75 -0.11 -13.45 13.76
N LYS A 76 -0.35 -12.46 12.91
CA LYS A 76 -1.10 -11.24 13.26
C LYS A 76 -2.31 -10.95 12.38
N ALA A 77 -2.21 -11.25 11.09
CA ALA A 77 -3.26 -10.98 10.13
C ALA A 77 -4.27 -12.11 10.06
N ASN A 78 -5.53 -11.76 9.84
CA ASN A 78 -6.49 -12.72 9.34
C ASN A 78 -6.22 -13.02 7.85
N ILE A 79 -6.96 -13.99 7.30
CA ILE A 79 -6.74 -14.47 5.94
C ILE A 79 -6.97 -13.40 4.86
N SER A 80 -7.87 -12.43 5.07
CA SER A 80 -8.18 -11.42 4.05
C SER A 80 -7.02 -10.42 3.91
N ILE A 81 -6.46 -9.96 5.03
CA ILE A 81 -5.27 -9.09 5.10
C ILE A 81 -4.01 -9.83 4.67
N TYR A 82 -3.85 -11.09 5.06
CA TYR A 82 -2.74 -11.93 4.61
C TYR A 82 -2.74 -12.04 3.07
N ASN A 83 -3.88 -12.41 2.49
CA ASN A 83 -4.02 -12.52 1.03
C ASN A 83 -3.89 -11.17 0.34
N HIS A 84 -4.43 -10.09 0.92
CA HIS A 84 -4.25 -8.73 0.41
C HIS A 84 -2.78 -8.34 0.31
N SER A 85 -1.99 -8.61 1.34
CA SER A 85 -0.56 -8.30 1.36
C SER A 85 0.20 -8.97 0.21
N TRP A 86 -0.12 -10.24 -0.07
CA TRP A 86 0.41 -10.95 -1.24
C TRP A 86 -0.10 -10.38 -2.56
N ARG A 87 -1.40 -10.14 -2.70
CA ARG A 87 -1.97 -9.52 -3.91
C ARG A 87 -1.33 -8.17 -4.21
N THR A 88 -1.15 -7.33 -3.19
CA THR A 88 -0.47 -6.03 -3.28
C THR A 88 0.94 -6.18 -3.86
N TYR A 89 1.71 -7.17 -3.41
CA TYR A 89 3.02 -7.47 -4.01
C TYR A 89 2.92 -7.82 -5.50
N PHE A 90 2.07 -8.78 -5.86
CA PHE A 90 1.94 -9.25 -7.24
C PHE A 90 1.44 -8.15 -8.18
N TRP A 91 0.46 -7.34 -7.75
CA TRP A 91 -0.01 -6.20 -8.52
C TRP A 91 1.07 -5.14 -8.71
N GLY A 92 1.77 -4.76 -7.64
CA GLY A 92 2.84 -3.78 -7.69
C GLY A 92 3.99 -4.23 -8.60
N ALA A 93 4.46 -5.47 -8.43
CA ALA A 93 5.54 -6.02 -9.23
C ALA A 93 5.17 -6.16 -10.71
N ALA A 94 3.94 -6.60 -11.02
CA ALA A 94 3.46 -6.68 -12.40
C ALA A 94 3.37 -5.29 -13.07
N LEU A 95 2.85 -4.30 -12.35
CA LEU A 95 2.80 -2.93 -12.82
C LEU A 95 4.20 -2.36 -13.04
N GLY A 96 5.17 -2.68 -12.18
CA GLY A 96 6.58 -2.31 -12.35
C GLY A 96 7.19 -2.89 -13.63
N ASN A 97 6.97 -4.19 -13.87
CA ASN A 97 7.45 -4.88 -15.08
C ASN A 97 6.86 -4.28 -16.36
N ILE A 98 5.54 -4.04 -16.40
CA ILE A 98 4.85 -3.42 -17.54
C ILE A 98 5.37 -2.00 -17.80
N GLN A 99 5.67 -1.25 -16.73
CA GLN A 99 6.25 0.09 -16.80
C GLN A 99 7.75 0.09 -17.12
N LYS A 100 8.39 -1.08 -17.19
CA LYS A 100 9.85 -1.25 -17.31
C LYS A 100 10.62 -0.48 -16.23
N GLN A 101 10.02 -0.39 -15.04
CA GLN A 101 10.60 0.28 -13.90
C GLN A 101 11.53 -0.70 -13.16
N GLN A 102 12.76 -0.29 -12.88
CA GLN A 102 13.68 -1.06 -12.05
C GLN A 102 13.34 -0.85 -10.57
N PHE A 103 13.27 -1.94 -9.81
CA PHE A 103 12.99 -1.92 -8.37
C PHE A 103 13.61 -3.14 -7.68
N ASP A 104 13.86 -3.02 -6.38
CA ASP A 104 14.30 -4.12 -5.53
C ASP A 104 13.10 -4.97 -5.10
N HIS A 105 13.02 -6.19 -5.62
CA HIS A 105 11.92 -7.12 -5.36
C HIS A 105 11.78 -7.45 -3.86
N GLU A 106 12.90 -7.57 -3.14
CA GLU A 106 12.91 -7.87 -1.71
C GLU A 106 12.25 -6.73 -0.91
N SER A 107 12.64 -5.49 -1.18
CA SER A 107 12.08 -4.31 -0.53
C SER A 107 10.59 -4.15 -0.82
N LEU A 108 10.15 -4.36 -2.07
CA LEU A 108 8.73 -4.29 -2.40
C LEU A 108 7.92 -5.41 -1.71
N LEU A 109 8.44 -6.64 -1.67
CA LEU A 109 7.77 -7.76 -1.01
C LEU A 109 7.66 -7.53 0.50
N ILE A 110 8.77 -7.18 1.17
CA ILE A 110 8.75 -6.89 2.61
C ILE A 110 7.79 -5.74 2.91
N ALA A 111 7.83 -4.65 2.14
CA ALA A 111 6.92 -3.54 2.35
C ALA A 111 5.45 -3.96 2.20
N SER A 112 5.15 -4.82 1.21
CA SER A 112 3.81 -5.36 0.96
C SER A 112 3.34 -6.28 2.10
N LEU A 113 4.23 -7.10 2.68
CA LEU A 113 3.89 -7.99 3.79
C LEU A 113 3.67 -7.22 5.11
N PHE A 114 4.35 -6.08 5.31
CA PHE A 114 4.20 -5.31 6.55
C PHE A 114 3.16 -4.19 6.50
N HIS A 115 2.75 -3.70 5.32
CA HIS A 115 2.10 -2.38 5.21
C HIS A 115 0.82 -2.20 6.06
N ASP A 116 0.06 -3.28 6.26
CA ASP A 116 -1.21 -3.28 6.99
C ASP A 116 -1.15 -3.95 8.38
N ILE A 117 0.04 -4.30 8.87
CA ILE A 117 0.18 -4.90 10.22
C ILE A 117 -0.43 -4.02 11.32
N GLY A 118 -0.33 -2.69 11.18
CA GLY A 118 -0.93 -1.73 12.09
C GLY A 118 -2.47 -1.73 12.13
N LEU A 119 -3.16 -2.40 11.19
CA LEU A 119 -4.62 -2.60 11.19
C LEU A 119 -5.05 -3.91 11.85
N THR A 120 -4.13 -4.82 12.13
CA THR A 120 -4.45 -6.11 12.77
C THR A 120 -5.04 -5.89 14.16
N GLU A 121 -5.88 -6.83 14.62
CA GLU A 121 -6.60 -6.73 15.91
C GLU A 121 -5.65 -6.40 17.08
N GLN A 122 -4.48 -7.02 17.12
CA GLN A 122 -3.46 -6.79 18.14
C GLN A 122 -2.98 -5.33 18.18
N HIS A 123 -2.93 -4.65 17.04
CA HIS A 123 -2.33 -3.31 16.91
C HIS A 123 -3.37 -2.19 16.86
N ILE A 124 -4.54 -2.42 16.26
CA ILE A 124 -5.55 -1.38 16.06
C ILE A 124 -6.06 -0.78 17.38
N TYR A 125 -6.00 -1.56 18.47
CA TYR A 125 -6.36 -1.15 19.82
C TYR A 125 -5.18 -0.74 20.71
N SER A 126 -3.96 -1.19 20.42
CA SER A 126 -2.77 -0.98 21.28
C SER A 126 -1.82 0.12 20.81
N LYS A 127 -1.87 0.51 19.52
CA LYS A 127 -0.97 1.52 18.92
C LYS A 127 -1.17 2.96 19.41
N GLY A 128 -2.16 3.20 20.27
CA GLY A 128 -2.55 4.53 20.73
C GLY A 128 -3.03 5.43 19.58
N CYS A 129 -2.70 6.72 19.63
CA CYS A 129 -3.10 7.70 18.62
C CYS A 129 -2.22 7.69 17.35
N ASN A 130 -1.35 6.70 17.17
CA ASN A 130 -0.51 6.58 15.99
C ASN A 130 -1.34 6.16 14.77
N CYS A 131 -1.13 6.80 13.62
CA CYS A 131 -1.67 6.30 12.35
C CYS A 131 -1.19 4.85 12.10
N PHE A 132 -2.07 3.97 11.61
CA PHE A 132 -1.73 2.55 11.41
C PHE A 132 -0.50 2.35 10.52
N THR A 133 -0.35 3.15 9.45
CA THR A 133 0.82 3.06 8.56
C THR A 133 2.14 3.35 9.29
N TYR A 134 2.12 4.21 10.32
CA TYR A 134 3.28 4.43 11.17
C TYR A 134 3.54 3.22 12.06
N GLU A 135 2.47 2.62 12.62
CA GLU A 135 2.57 1.41 13.41
C GLU A 135 3.18 0.27 12.60
N SER A 136 2.68 0.00 11.40
CA SER A 136 3.23 -0.97 10.46
C SER A 136 4.72 -0.75 10.21
N ALA A 137 5.14 0.50 9.95
CA ALA A 137 6.54 0.82 9.71
C ALA A 137 7.43 0.67 10.96
N LYS A 138 6.89 0.89 12.16
CA LYS A 138 7.61 0.61 13.42
C LYS A 138 7.80 -0.88 13.63
N GLN A 139 6.77 -1.69 13.38
CA GLN A 139 6.88 -3.15 13.50
C GLN A 139 7.94 -3.71 12.55
N PHE A 140 7.95 -3.22 11.29
CA PHE A 140 9.05 -3.53 10.37
C PHE A 140 10.40 -3.05 10.89
N GLU A 141 10.52 -1.82 11.40
CA GLU A 141 11.80 -1.29 11.89
C GLU A 141 12.37 -2.12 13.06
N LEU A 142 11.52 -2.62 13.95
CA LEU A 142 11.91 -3.49 15.05
C LEU A 142 12.53 -4.79 14.50
N LYS A 143 11.85 -5.45 13.57
CA LYS A 143 12.35 -6.69 12.94
C LYS A 143 13.61 -6.46 12.12
N ALA A 144 13.68 -5.35 11.39
CA ALA A 144 14.87 -4.95 10.64
C ALA A 144 16.08 -4.79 11.57
N LYS A 145 15.90 -4.18 12.75
CA LYS A 145 16.97 -4.04 13.77
C LYS A 145 17.37 -5.39 14.38
N GLU A 146 16.39 -6.23 14.74
CA GLU A 146 16.64 -7.57 15.32
C GLU A 146 17.50 -8.45 14.41
N HIS A 147 17.38 -8.28 13.10
CA HIS A 147 18.05 -9.10 12.09
C HIS A 147 19.18 -8.39 11.34
N ASN A 148 19.64 -7.22 11.80
CA ASN A 148 20.71 -6.41 11.17
C ASN A 148 20.48 -6.17 9.66
N PHE A 149 19.26 -5.79 9.30
CA PHE A 149 18.87 -5.56 7.91
C PHE A 149 19.56 -4.33 7.31
N ASP A 150 19.67 -4.30 5.97
CA ASP A 150 20.29 -3.20 5.25
C ASP A 150 19.60 -1.85 5.55
N GLU A 151 20.39 -0.87 6.00
CA GLU A 151 19.89 0.44 6.45
C GLU A 151 19.27 1.26 5.32
N MET A 152 19.82 1.18 4.10
CA MET A 152 19.30 1.93 2.95
C MET A 152 17.94 1.38 2.49
N LYS A 153 17.83 0.04 2.37
CA LYS A 153 16.55 -0.63 2.09
C LYS A 153 15.54 -0.37 3.19
N LYS A 154 15.97 -0.42 4.46
CA LYS A 154 15.10 -0.14 5.61
C LYS A 154 14.44 1.24 5.52
N GLU A 155 15.19 2.29 5.20
CA GLU A 155 14.60 3.64 5.05
C GLU A 155 13.56 3.69 3.91
N VAL A 156 13.86 3.08 2.76
CA VAL A 156 12.92 3.01 1.63
C VAL A 156 11.65 2.24 2.00
N ILE A 157 11.76 1.10 2.67
CA ILE A 157 10.61 0.27 3.07
C ILE A 157 9.75 1.00 4.09
N LYS A 158 10.35 1.64 5.10
CA LYS A 158 9.61 2.45 6.08
C LYS A 158 8.83 3.58 5.42
N ASP A 159 9.45 4.30 4.49
CA ASP A 159 8.78 5.35 3.73
C ASP A 159 7.70 4.79 2.80
N ALA A 160 7.93 3.65 2.15
CA ALA A 160 6.91 2.97 1.33
C ALA A 160 5.67 2.64 2.17
N ILE A 161 5.86 1.93 3.29
CA ILE A 161 4.79 1.58 4.23
C ILE A 161 4.09 2.84 4.73
N CYS A 162 4.81 3.89 5.08
CA CYS A 162 4.16 5.11 5.53
C CYS A 162 3.39 5.81 4.39
N LEU A 163 3.94 5.89 3.18
CA LEU A 163 3.36 6.70 2.11
C LEU A 163 2.23 6.01 1.33
N HIS A 164 1.99 4.71 1.47
CA HIS A 164 0.99 4.02 0.65
C HIS A 164 -0.44 4.58 0.82
N MET A 165 -0.81 5.07 2.02
CA MET A 165 -2.09 5.76 2.30
C MET A 165 -2.01 7.29 2.17
N ASN A 166 -1.00 7.83 1.49
CA ASN A 166 -0.85 9.28 1.35
C ASN A 166 -1.79 9.87 0.28
N GLY A 167 -2.35 9.03 -0.60
CA GLY A 167 -3.17 9.42 -1.75
C GLY A 167 -2.39 10.11 -2.88
N TYR A 168 -1.13 10.48 -2.63
CA TYR A 168 -0.21 11.10 -3.58
C TYR A 168 1.23 10.66 -3.29
N ILE A 169 1.92 10.24 -4.34
CA ILE A 169 3.35 9.88 -4.36
C ILE A 169 4.07 10.81 -5.34
N ASP A 170 5.29 11.20 -5.03
CA ASP A 170 6.08 12.08 -5.89
C ASP A 170 6.73 11.23 -7.02
N HIS A 171 6.83 11.78 -8.23
CA HIS A 171 7.44 11.04 -9.34
C HIS A 171 8.92 10.72 -9.10
N SER A 172 9.60 11.57 -8.32
CA SER A 172 11.00 11.39 -7.93
C SER A 172 11.23 10.31 -6.87
N ASP A 173 10.16 9.72 -6.31
CA ASP A 173 10.30 8.68 -5.29
C ASP A 173 10.94 7.40 -5.81
N PRO A 174 11.64 6.67 -4.93
CA PRO A 174 12.04 5.29 -5.17
C PRO A 174 10.89 4.44 -5.73
N ALA A 175 11.26 3.46 -6.53
CA ALA A 175 10.32 2.65 -7.26
C ALA A 175 9.38 1.88 -6.33
N GLU A 176 9.91 1.38 -5.23
CA GLU A 176 9.24 0.56 -4.22
C GLU A 176 8.09 1.33 -3.56
N ILE A 177 8.28 2.62 -3.28
CA ILE A 177 7.24 3.49 -2.71
C ILE A 177 6.06 3.63 -3.69
N LYS A 178 6.36 3.88 -4.96
CA LYS A 178 5.36 4.02 -6.02
C LYS A 178 4.62 2.70 -6.24
N LEU A 179 5.36 1.60 -6.36
CA LEU A 179 4.80 0.29 -6.70
C LEU A 179 3.99 -0.30 -5.55
N LEU A 180 4.36 -0.06 -4.28
CA LEU A 180 3.53 -0.45 -3.14
C LEU A 180 2.18 0.27 -3.17
N GLN A 181 2.19 1.59 -3.38
CA GLN A 181 0.95 2.38 -3.45
C GLN A 181 0.09 1.95 -4.66
N GLN A 182 0.70 1.68 -5.81
CA GLN A 182 0.01 1.18 -6.99
C GLN A 182 -0.59 -0.20 -6.76
N GLY A 183 0.17 -1.13 -6.15
CA GLY A 183 -0.29 -2.47 -5.82
C GLY A 183 -1.48 -2.47 -4.85
N ALA A 184 -1.37 -1.70 -3.76
CA ALA A 184 -2.46 -1.55 -2.78
C ALA A 184 -3.70 -0.90 -3.41
N SER A 185 -3.51 0.18 -4.20
CA SER A 185 -4.62 0.84 -4.91
C SER A 185 -5.27 -0.07 -5.95
N CYS A 186 -4.49 -0.91 -6.63
CA CYS A 186 -5.01 -1.92 -7.53
C CYS A 186 -5.95 -2.88 -6.77
N ASP A 187 -5.51 -3.41 -5.63
CA ASP A 187 -6.32 -4.37 -4.88
C ASP A 187 -7.56 -3.76 -4.20
N VAL A 188 -7.45 -2.51 -3.73
CA VAL A 188 -8.46 -1.84 -2.89
C VAL A 188 -9.50 -1.09 -3.74
N ILE A 189 -9.10 -0.49 -4.86
CA ILE A 189 -9.97 0.36 -5.71
C ILE A 189 -9.86 0.05 -7.21
N SER A 190 -9.26 -1.08 -7.61
CA SER A 190 -9.05 -1.45 -9.02
C SER A 190 -8.22 -0.45 -9.84
N ASP A 191 -7.45 0.44 -9.20
CA ASP A 191 -6.61 1.38 -9.95
C ASP A 191 -5.50 0.64 -10.72
N GLY A 192 -5.24 1.05 -11.95
CA GLY A 192 -4.28 0.37 -12.83
C GLY A 192 -4.65 -1.06 -13.24
N LEU A 193 -5.77 -1.63 -12.75
CA LEU A 193 -6.15 -3.02 -13.00
C LEU A 193 -6.23 -3.33 -14.50
N TYR A 194 -6.76 -2.39 -15.30
CA TYR A 194 -6.91 -2.50 -16.75
C TYR A 194 -5.59 -2.73 -17.51
N LYS A 195 -4.43 -2.46 -16.89
CA LYS A 195 -3.11 -2.70 -17.48
C LYS A 195 -2.64 -4.15 -17.36
N LEU A 196 -3.22 -4.92 -16.44
CA LEU A 196 -2.82 -6.30 -16.15
C LEU A 196 -3.60 -7.30 -17.01
N PRO A 197 -3.00 -8.38 -17.53
CA PRO A 197 -3.76 -9.40 -18.26
C PRO A 197 -4.82 -10.09 -17.39
N VAL A 198 -5.96 -10.46 -17.98
CA VAL A 198 -7.05 -11.13 -17.24
C VAL A 198 -6.61 -12.49 -16.68
N SER A 199 -5.84 -13.25 -17.45
CA SER A 199 -5.27 -14.54 -17.03
C SER A 199 -4.40 -14.41 -15.78
N PHE A 200 -3.50 -13.42 -15.76
CA PHE A 200 -2.68 -13.10 -14.59
C PHE A 200 -3.54 -12.75 -13.38
N ARG A 201 -4.55 -11.89 -13.56
CA ARG A 201 -5.48 -11.51 -12.46
C ARG A 201 -6.17 -12.73 -11.85
N GLN A 202 -6.65 -13.66 -12.70
CA GLN A 202 -7.33 -14.88 -12.26
C GLN A 202 -6.40 -15.78 -11.45
N LYS A 203 -5.18 -16.05 -11.94
CA LYS A 203 -4.18 -16.86 -11.22
C LYS A 203 -3.88 -16.31 -9.82
N ILE A 204 -3.71 -14.99 -9.69
CA ILE A 204 -3.44 -14.36 -8.39
C ILE A 204 -4.63 -14.45 -7.45
N LEU A 205 -5.87 -14.26 -7.94
CA LEU A 205 -7.08 -14.37 -7.12
C LEU A 205 -7.39 -15.82 -6.72
N GLU A 206 -7.05 -16.80 -7.56
CA GLU A 206 -7.14 -18.22 -7.22
C GLU A 206 -6.15 -18.58 -6.11
N LYS A 207 -4.90 -18.10 -6.22
CA LYS A 207 -3.85 -18.35 -5.23
C LYS A 207 -4.05 -17.60 -3.91
N TYR A 208 -4.55 -16.36 -3.98
CA TYR A 208 -4.80 -15.49 -2.82
C TYR A 208 -6.23 -14.92 -2.85
N PRO A 209 -7.25 -15.73 -2.54
CA PRO A 209 -8.65 -15.31 -2.60
C PRO A 209 -8.96 -14.10 -1.71
N ARG A 210 -9.95 -13.28 -2.11
CA ARG A 210 -10.27 -12.03 -1.39
C ARG A 210 -10.89 -12.25 -0.03
N LYS A 211 -11.81 -13.23 0.10
CA LYS A 211 -12.40 -13.60 1.39
C LYS A 211 -13.11 -12.42 2.08
N GLN A 212 -14.00 -11.72 1.36
CA GLN A 212 -14.74 -10.55 1.88
C GLN A 212 -13.87 -9.32 2.22
N PHE A 213 -12.71 -9.21 1.58
CA PHE A 213 -11.74 -8.16 1.85
C PHE A 213 -12.34 -6.75 1.76
N ASN A 214 -13.16 -6.41 0.76
CA ASN A 214 -13.69 -5.04 0.66
C ASN A 214 -14.54 -4.66 1.88
N LYS A 215 -15.37 -5.59 2.36
CA LYS A 215 -16.21 -5.36 3.53
C LYS A 215 -15.34 -5.14 4.76
N GLU A 216 -14.41 -6.05 4.99
CA GLU A 216 -13.54 -6.03 6.16
C GLU A 216 -12.62 -4.81 6.18
N PHE A 217 -12.02 -4.47 5.04
CA PHE A 217 -11.16 -3.31 4.91
C PHE A 217 -11.95 -2.01 5.16
N ILE A 218 -13.19 -1.87 4.68
CA ILE A 218 -14.04 -0.72 5.03
C ILE A 218 -14.26 -0.62 6.54
N GLU A 219 -14.52 -1.73 7.22
CA GLU A 219 -14.69 -1.77 8.67
C GLU A 219 -13.41 -1.32 9.40
N LEU A 220 -12.25 -1.81 8.97
CA LEU A 220 -10.93 -1.41 9.50
C LEU A 220 -10.63 0.07 9.27
N ILE A 221 -10.88 0.60 8.07
CA ILE A 221 -10.67 2.02 7.75
C ILE A 221 -11.61 2.92 8.57
N ASN A 222 -12.85 2.50 8.80
CA ASN A 222 -13.79 3.24 9.65
C ASN A 222 -13.33 3.26 11.11
N LEU A 223 -12.86 2.12 11.62
CA LEU A 223 -12.33 2.02 12.98
C LEU A 223 -11.06 2.87 13.15
N GLU A 224 -10.13 2.80 12.19
CA GLU A 224 -8.93 3.64 12.18
C GLU A 224 -9.28 5.13 12.13
N SER A 225 -10.25 5.50 11.29
CA SER A 225 -10.70 6.89 11.17
C SER A 225 -11.36 7.41 12.46
N LYS A 226 -12.02 6.54 13.22
CA LYS A 226 -12.59 6.86 14.52
C LYS A 226 -11.49 7.04 15.59
N ASN A 227 -10.49 6.15 15.59
CA ASN A 227 -9.42 6.15 16.58
C ASN A 227 -8.38 7.25 16.31
N VAL A 228 -8.13 7.58 15.05
CA VAL A 228 -7.14 8.58 14.61
C VAL A 228 -7.77 9.53 13.57
N PRO A 229 -8.67 10.44 14.00
CA PRO A 229 -9.49 11.28 13.10
C PRO A 229 -8.71 12.34 12.31
N ASN A 230 -7.46 12.59 12.69
CA ASN A 230 -6.56 13.48 11.95
C ASN A 230 -5.56 12.73 11.07
N SER A 231 -5.68 11.41 10.92
CA SER A 231 -4.82 10.63 10.05
C SER A 231 -5.07 10.90 8.56
N ARG A 232 -4.11 10.50 7.72
CA ARG A 232 -4.27 10.47 6.26
C ARG A 232 -5.34 9.49 5.82
N THR A 233 -5.46 8.36 6.51
CA THR A 233 -6.52 7.38 6.32
C THR A 233 -7.90 8.00 6.53
N SER A 234 -8.09 8.75 7.62
CA SER A 234 -9.34 9.47 7.89
C SER A 234 -9.64 10.52 6.81
N LEU A 235 -8.61 11.25 6.36
CA LEU A 235 -8.75 12.18 5.24
C LEU A 235 -9.21 11.45 3.96
N LEU A 236 -8.55 10.38 3.54
CA LEU A 236 -8.95 9.61 2.35
C LEU A 236 -10.35 9.01 2.51
N SER A 237 -10.70 8.55 3.70
CA SER A 237 -12.04 8.06 4.02
C SER A 237 -13.09 9.15 3.76
N SER A 238 -12.86 10.36 4.26
CA SER A 238 -13.73 11.51 4.04
C SER A 238 -13.81 11.98 2.59
N LEU A 239 -12.78 11.68 1.78
CA LEU A 239 -12.72 11.99 0.35
C LEU A 239 -13.37 10.91 -0.54
N GLY A 240 -13.98 9.87 0.06
CA GLY A 240 -14.79 8.89 -0.67
C GLY A 240 -14.14 7.53 -0.88
N LEU A 241 -13.02 7.22 -0.22
CA LEU A 241 -12.37 5.90 -0.31
C LEU A 241 -13.35 4.72 -0.07
N PRO A 242 -14.25 4.73 0.94
CA PRO A 242 -15.22 3.64 1.12
C PRO A 242 -16.18 3.44 -0.06
N LEU A 243 -16.52 4.50 -0.79
CA LEU A 243 -17.34 4.39 -2.00
C LEU A 243 -16.54 3.76 -3.14
N MET A 244 -15.28 4.15 -3.30
CA MET A 244 -14.38 3.56 -4.30
C MET A 244 -14.15 2.06 -4.04
N ILE A 245 -13.99 1.67 -2.77
CA ILE A 245 -13.86 0.25 -2.38
C ILE A 245 -15.14 -0.53 -2.72
N LYS A 246 -16.32 0.04 -2.47
CA LYS A 246 -17.60 -0.60 -2.86
C LYS A 246 -17.77 -0.75 -4.37
N SER A 247 -17.11 0.10 -5.17
CA SER A 247 -17.11 0.04 -6.64
C SER A 247 -15.94 -0.75 -7.21
N ASN A 248 -15.15 -1.42 -6.39
CA ASN A 248 -14.01 -2.23 -6.82
C ASN A 248 -14.48 -3.35 -7.77
N LEU A 249 -13.73 -3.57 -8.86
CA LEU A 249 -14.08 -4.51 -9.93
C LEU A 249 -13.81 -5.97 -9.58
N PHE A 250 -13.06 -6.23 -8.51
CA PHE A 250 -12.83 -7.60 -8.05
C PHE A 250 -14.06 -8.20 -7.36
N LYS A 251 -14.29 -9.50 -7.60
CA LYS A 251 -15.30 -10.30 -6.89
C LYS A 251 -14.72 -10.83 -5.57
N GLU A 252 -15.54 -10.86 -4.51
CA GLU A 252 -15.18 -11.33 -3.17
C GLU A 252 -15.01 -12.85 -3.02
#